data_AF-A0A3B8NFR3-F1
#
_entry.id   AF-A0A3B8NFR3-F1
#
_cell.length_a   1.000
_cell.length_b   1.000
_cell.length_c   1.000
_cell.angle_alpha   90.00
_cell.angle_beta   90.00
_cell.angle_gamma   90.00
#
_symmetry.space_group_name_H-M   'P 1'
#
loop_
_entity.id
_entity.type
_entity.pdbx_description
1 polymer ?
#
loop_
_entity_poly.entity_id
_entity_poly.type
_entity_poly.pdbx_seq_one_letter_code
_entity_poly.pdbx_strand_id
1 'polypeptide(L)' 'FVKINENIRGQDVFIIQPTCPPTNSNLMELLITVDAAKRASAKRITAVIPFFGYARQDRKDQPRVP' A
#
# COMPACT_ATOMS: atom_id res chain seq x y z
N PHE A 1 -9.32 -10.00 -2.68
CA PHE A 1 -8.70 -10.66 -3.84
C PHE A 1 -8.32 -9.57 -4.83
N VAL A 2 -7.07 -9.53 -5.29
CA VAL A 2 -6.58 -8.52 -6.25
C VAL A 2 -6.05 -9.25 -7.48
N LYS A 3 -6.41 -8.78 -8.69
CA LYS A 3 -5.94 -9.33 -9.95
C LYS A 3 -5.55 -8.19 -10.89
N ILE A 4 -4.32 -8.24 -11.39
CA ILE A 4 -3.83 -7.33 -12.43
C ILE A 4 -4.10 -8.00 -13.77
N ASN A 5 -4.94 -7.39 -14.61
CA ASN A 5 -5.38 -8.00 -15.88
C ASN A 5 -4.40 -7.75 -17.03
N GLU A 6 -3.37 -6.92 -16.83
CA GLU A 6 -2.40 -6.53 -17.83
C GLU A 6 -0.99 -7.00 -17.47
N ASN A 7 -0.10 -7.11 -18.47
CA ASN A 7 1.29 -7.46 -18.24
C ASN A 7 2.09 -6.23 -17.79
N ILE A 8 2.54 -6.25 -16.54
CA ILE A 8 3.32 -5.17 -15.91
C ILE A 8 4.80 -5.54 -15.69
N ARG A 9 5.28 -6.65 -16.27
CA ARG A 9 6.67 -7.10 -16.13
C ARG A 9 7.65 -6.03 -16.63
N GLY A 10 8.64 -5.69 -15.81
CA GLY A 10 9.68 -4.72 -16.15
C GLY A 10 9.22 -3.26 -16.16
N GLN A 11 7.95 -2.99 -15.84
CA GLN A 11 7.40 -1.64 -15.83
C GLN A 11 7.56 -0.95 -14.46
N ASP A 12 7.49 0.37 -14.48
CA ASP A 12 7.40 1.20 -13.29
C ASP A 12 5.92 1.42 -12.94
N VAL A 13 5.49 0.83 -11.83
CA VAL A 13 4.09 0.81 -11.38
C VAL A 13 3.88 1.83 -10.27
N PHE A 14 2.84 2.65 -10.41
CA PHE A 14 2.40 3.60 -9.40
C PHE A 14 1.03 3.17 -8.88
N ILE A 15 0.93 2.89 -7.58
CA ILE A 15 -0.32 2.48 -6.92
C ILE A 15 -0.81 3.65 -6.10
N ILE A 16 -1.96 4.22 -6.46
CA ILE A 16 -2.55 5.36 -5.77
C ILE A 16 -3.66 4.84 -4.85
N GLN A 17 -3.40 4.82 -3.54
CA GLN A 17 -4.39 4.37 -2.57
C GLN A 17 -4.33 5.22 -1.29
N PRO A 18 -5.41 5.96 -0.96
CA PRO A 18 -5.54 6.58 0.36
C PRO A 18 -5.88 5.54 1.43
N THR A 19 -5.45 5.78 2.67
CA THR A 19 -5.79 4.92 3.83
C THR A 19 -6.84 5.58 4.72
N CYS A 20 -7.89 6.13 4.09
CA CYS A 20 -9.07 6.69 4.78
C CYS A 20 -9.97 5.57 5.37
N PRO A 21 -10.92 5.89 6.26
CA PRO A 21 -11.83 4.89 6.83
C PRO A 21 -12.60 4.12 5.74
N PRO A 22 -12.58 2.76 5.76
CA PRO A 22 -11.94 1.87 6.74
C PRO A 22 -10.42 1.70 6.51
N THR A 23 -9.61 2.30 7.39
CA THR A 23 -8.13 2.43 7.25
C THR A 23 -7.44 1.07 7.07
N ASN A 24 -7.80 0.08 7.89
CA ASN A 24 -7.15 -1.24 7.86
C ASN A 24 -7.43 -2.01 6.57
N SER A 25 -8.66 -1.95 6.08
CA SER A 25 -9.04 -2.62 4.83
C SER A 25 -8.29 -2.00 3.65
N ASN A 26 -8.23 -0.66 3.60
CA ASN A 26 -7.55 0.07 2.53
C ASN A 26 -6.02 -0.13 2.58
N LEU A 27 -5.44 -0.20 3.79
CA LEU A 27 -4.03 -0.53 3.97
C LEU A 27 -3.74 -1.97 3.52
N MET A 28 -4.57 -2.93 3.91
CA MET A 28 -4.42 -4.33 3.49
C MET A 28 -4.57 -4.50 1.98
N GLU A 29 -5.50 -3.80 1.35
CA GLU A 29 -5.67 -3.79 -0.10
C GLU A 29 -4.43 -3.25 -0.82
N LEU A 30 -3.86 -2.14 -0.34
CA LEU A 30 -2.61 -1.60 -0.87
C LEU A 30 -1.47 -2.62 -0.77
N LEU A 31 -1.30 -3.25 0.40
CA LEU A 31 -0.24 -4.25 0.63
C LEU A 31 -0.39 -5.47 -0.29
N ILE A 32 -1.62 -5.98 -0.47
CA ILE A 32 -1.89 -7.10 -1.37
C ILE A 32 -1.63 -6.70 -2.83
N THR A 33 -1.96 -5.47 -3.23
CA THR A 33 -1.71 -4.97 -4.58
C THR A 33 -0.21 -4.82 -4.86
N VAL A 34 0.57 -4.34 -3.88
CA VAL A 34 2.04 -4.28 -3.96
C VAL A 34 2.62 -5.68 -4.08
N ASP A 35 2.15 -6.66 -3.30
CA ASP A 35 2.59 -8.05 -3.39
C ASP A 35 2.29 -8.65 -4.78
N ALA A 36 1.08 -8.43 -5.30
CA ALA A 36 0.70 -8.85 -6.64
C ALA A 36 1.59 -8.24 -7.73
N ALA A 37 1.89 -6.94 -7.63
CA ALA A 37 2.78 -6.25 -8.57
C ALA A 37 4.22 -6.77 -8.51
N LYS A 38 4.72 -7.07 -7.31
CA LYS A 38 6.05 -7.66 -7.11
C LYS A 38 6.15 -9.05 -7.71
N ARG A 39 5.14 -9.91 -7.49
CA ARG A 39 5.08 -11.27 -8.09
C ARG A 39 4.93 -11.22 -9.62
N ALA A 40 4.27 -10.19 -10.15
CA ALA A 40 4.19 -9.93 -11.58
C ALA A 40 5.51 -9.40 -12.19
N SER A 41 6.58 -9.27 -11.40
CA SER A 41 7.92 -8.82 -11.83
C SER A 41 7.94 -7.36 -12.32
N ALA A 42 7.18 -6.47 -11.68
CA ALA A 42 7.36 -5.03 -11.87
C ALA A 42 8.79 -4.61 -11.53
N LYS A 43 9.36 -3.66 -12.31
CA LYS A 43 10.72 -3.16 -12.10
C LYS A 43 10.81 -2.26 -10.87
N ARG A 44 9.83 -1.37 -10.72
CA ARG A 44 9.71 -0.45 -9.60
C ARG A 44 8.25 -0.34 -9.21
N ILE A 45 7.97 -0.25 -7.91
CA ILE A 45 6.63 -0.10 -7.37
C ILE A 45 6.66 1.11 -6.44
N THR A 46 5.88 2.13 -6.77
CA THR A 46 5.74 3.36 -5.97
C THR A 46 4.33 3.43 -5.41
N ALA A 47 4.21 3.39 -4.08
CA ALA A 47 2.94 3.62 -3.40
C ALA A 47 2.75 5.13 -3.21
N VAL A 48 1.74 5.69 -3.87
CA VAL A 48 1.31 7.08 -3.70
C VAL A 48 0.14 7.05 -2.72
N ILE A 49 0.36 7.58 -1.53
CA ILE A 49 -0.62 7.58 -0.43
C ILE A 49 -1.02 9.03 -0.14
N PRO A 50 -2.10 9.56 -0.75
CA PRO A 50 -2.50 10.96 -0.57
C PRO A 50 -2.86 11.31 0.89
N PHE A 51 -3.34 10.31 1.64
CA PHE A 51 -3.64 10.42 3.06
C PHE A 51 -3.21 9.14 3.78
N PHE A 52 -2.29 9.28 4.74
CA PHE A 52 -1.82 8.18 5.57
C PHE A 52 -2.55 8.19 6.93
N GLY A 53 -3.55 7.33 7.09
CA GLY A 53 -4.43 7.28 8.26
C GLY A 53 -3.70 6.94 9.57
N TYR A 54 -2.52 6.32 9.48
CA TYR A 54 -1.65 6.03 10.62
C TYR A 54 -0.62 7.13 10.92
N ALA A 55 -0.64 8.26 10.20
CA ALA A 55 0.37 9.31 10.35
C ALA A 55 0.45 9.95 11.75
N ARG A 56 -0.61 9.85 12.57
CA ARG A 56 -0.65 10.45 13.91
C ARG A 56 -0.08 9.56 15.02
N GLN A 57 0.25 8.30 14.70
CA GLN A 57 0.91 7.35 15.60
C GLN A 57 2.43 7.40 15.38
N ASP A 58 3.00 8.60 15.23
CA ASP A 58 4.42 8.82 14.99
C ASP A 58 5.23 8.86 16.29
N ARG A 59 4.58 9.12 17.42
CA ARG A 59 5.19 9.24 18.75
C ARG A 59 4.62 8.23 19.72
N LYS A 60 5.51 7.69 20.55
CA LYS A 60 5.15 6.83 21.67
C LYS A 60 4.82 7.70 22.88
N ASP A 61 3.55 8.02 23.05
CA ASP A 61 3.02 8.82 24.16
C ASP A 61 2.91 8.00 25.46
N GLN A 62 2.79 6.66 25.37
CA GLN A 62 2.61 5.77 26.50
C GLN A 62 3.52 4.52 26.45
N PRO A 63 3.88 3.93 27.61
CA PRO A 63 4.54 2.62 27.61
C PRO A 63 3.60 1.57 26.99
N ARG A 64 4.14 0.73 26.09
CA ARG A 64 3.42 -0.39 25.40
C ARG A 64 2.40 -0.01 24.31
N VAL A 65 2.45 1.20 23.74
CA VAL A 65 1.72 1.50 22.50
C VAL A 65 2.59 1.21 21.25
N PRO A 66 1.97 0.77 20.13
CA PRO A 66 2.63 0.62 18.85
C PRO A 66 3.01 1.97 18.23
#